data_AF-A0A8S0Q5K6-F1
#
_entry.id   AF-A0A8S0Q5K6-F1
#
_cell.length_a   1.000
_cell.length_b   1.000
_cell.length_c   1.000
_cell.angle_alpha   90.00
_cell.angle_beta   90.00
_cell.angle_gamma   90.00
#
_symmetry.space_group_name_H-M   'P 1'
#
loop_
_entity.id
_entity.type
_entity.pdbx_description
1 polymer ?
#
loop_
_entity_poly.entity_id
_entity_poly.type
_entity_poly.pdbx_seq_one_letter_code
_entity_poly.pdbx_strand_id
1 'polypeptide(L)'
;MTFHCMFAFLFFVLGDHFLVDGLGCNWGTRATHPLPSNIVVKLMKDNGFNKVKLFEADPKALQALGRSGIQVMVGIPNDMLASLAGSVSVAEEWVSKNVSYYKSNRGVDISLTQSINFACTYADCTSLGNGSTCGGLDAKSNASYAFNMYYQTMNQRRGACDQFHGLSVITRIDPSPRSSSCKFEIMIDTGRHENATNPGTSSAGKMQNPSFFIAFMLALILCCVY
;
A
#
# COMPACT_ATOMS: atom_id res chain seq x y z
N MET A 1 -7.02 36.23 32.22
CA MET A 1 -7.35 34.89 31.65
C MET A 1 -7.35 34.89 30.12
N THR A 2 -7.70 35.98 29.45
CA THR A 2 -7.72 36.12 27.97
C THR A 2 -6.37 35.92 27.28
N PHE A 3 -5.26 36.38 27.88
CA PHE A 3 -3.91 36.27 27.30
C PHE A 3 -3.36 34.83 27.25
N HIS A 4 -3.77 33.96 28.19
CA HIS A 4 -3.35 32.56 28.23
C HIS A 4 -4.07 31.71 27.17
N CYS A 5 -5.35 31.99 26.88
CA CYS A 5 -6.09 31.33 25.80
C CYS A 5 -5.51 31.67 24.42
N MET A 6 -5.08 32.91 24.21
CA MET A 6 -4.55 33.35 22.91
C MET A 6 -3.19 32.69 22.59
N PHE A 7 -2.35 32.45 23.60
CA PHE A 7 -1.07 31.76 23.43
C PHE A 7 -1.24 30.26 23.18
N ALA A 8 -2.22 29.63 23.84
CA ALA A 8 -2.60 28.23 23.57
C ALA A 8 -3.16 28.04 22.15
N PHE A 9 -3.90 29.03 21.63
CA PHE A 9 -4.42 29.02 20.27
C PHE A 9 -3.31 29.16 19.21
N LEU A 10 -2.28 29.98 19.46
CA LEU A 10 -1.12 30.11 18.58
C LEU A 10 -0.29 28.80 18.53
N PHE A 11 -0.19 28.08 19.66
CA PHE A 11 0.46 26.76 19.72
C PHE A 11 -0.35 25.65 19.02
N PHE A 12 -1.69 25.70 19.07
CA PHE A 12 -2.54 24.72 18.39
C PHE A 12 -2.60 24.95 16.87
N VAL A 13 -2.66 26.21 16.42
CA VAL A 13 -2.71 26.55 14.98
C VAL A 13 -1.35 26.37 14.28
N LEU A 14 -0.23 26.49 15.01
CA LEU A 14 1.12 26.22 14.49
C LEU A 14 1.56 24.76 14.69
N GLY A 15 0.78 23.93 15.39
CA GLY A 15 1.13 22.56 15.77
C GLY A 15 0.67 21.48 14.78
N ASP A 16 -0.36 21.75 13.99
CA ASP A 16 -0.83 20.83 12.96
C ASP A 16 0.00 20.98 11.68
N HIS A 17 1.26 20.56 11.75
CA HIS A 17 1.95 20.13 10.54
C HIS A 17 1.12 19.02 9.91
N PHE A 18 0.53 19.29 8.73
CA PHE A 18 0.13 18.23 7.81
C PHE A 18 1.40 17.43 7.47
N LEU A 19 1.76 16.48 8.32
CA LEU A 19 2.79 15.51 8.03
C LEU A 19 2.21 14.60 6.93
N VAL A 20 2.50 14.95 5.68
CA VAL A 20 2.26 14.04 4.56
C VAL A 20 3.10 12.79 4.83
N ASP A 21 2.43 11.67 5.11
CA ASP A 21 3.10 10.39 5.40
C ASP A 21 3.67 9.79 4.11
N GLY A 22 4.84 10.30 3.75
CA GLY A 22 5.72 9.79 2.70
C GLY A 22 5.54 10.40 1.32
N LEU A 23 6.59 11.10 0.86
CA LEU A 23 6.69 11.60 -0.51
C LEU A 23 7.22 10.50 -1.43
N GLY A 24 6.51 10.30 -2.54
CA GLY A 24 6.87 9.35 -3.59
C GLY A 24 7.31 10.03 -4.89
N CYS A 25 8.25 9.42 -5.61
CA CYS A 25 8.64 9.88 -6.95
C CYS A 25 8.78 8.73 -7.95
N ASN A 26 8.71 9.05 -9.25
CA ASN A 26 9.04 8.12 -10.32
C ASN A 26 10.49 8.34 -10.74
N TRP A 27 11.30 7.28 -10.78
CA TRP A 27 12.68 7.35 -11.25
C TRP A 27 12.81 6.69 -12.62
N GLY A 28 12.88 7.54 -13.65
CA GLY A 28 13.16 7.11 -15.02
C GLY A 28 14.67 7.01 -15.29
N THR A 29 15.09 5.94 -15.97
CA THR A 29 16.50 5.69 -16.33
C THR A 29 16.84 6.07 -17.77
N ARG A 30 15.84 6.45 -18.59
CA ARG A 30 16.01 6.83 -20.00
C ARG A 30 16.30 8.33 -20.18
N ALA A 31 17.47 8.76 -19.70
CA ALA A 31 17.98 10.12 -19.91
C ALA A 31 19.24 10.11 -20.78
N THR A 32 19.48 11.17 -21.54
CA THR A 32 20.73 11.35 -22.30
C THR A 32 21.94 11.55 -21.37
N HIS A 33 21.70 12.13 -20.20
CA HIS A 33 22.71 12.38 -19.17
C HIS A 33 22.17 11.92 -17.81
N PRO A 34 22.14 10.60 -17.55
CA PRO A 34 21.61 10.08 -16.30
C PRO A 34 22.57 10.41 -15.14
N LEU A 35 22.00 10.87 -14.02
CA LEU A 35 22.77 11.02 -12.78
C LEU A 35 23.16 9.63 -12.23
N PRO A 36 24.33 9.49 -11.59
CA PRO A 36 24.71 8.26 -10.92
C PRO A 36 23.69 7.86 -9.84
N SER A 37 23.34 6.57 -9.78
CA SER A 37 22.25 6.08 -8.93
C SER A 37 22.39 6.42 -7.43
N ASN A 38 23.62 6.43 -6.91
CA ASN A 38 23.91 6.85 -5.54
C ASN A 38 23.60 8.34 -5.28
N ILE A 39 23.84 9.20 -6.27
CA ILE A 39 23.53 10.62 -6.20
C ILE A 39 22.02 10.85 -6.23
N VAL A 40 21.29 10.09 -7.06
CA VAL A 40 19.82 10.16 -7.10
C VAL A 40 19.21 9.70 -5.77
N VAL A 41 19.69 8.61 -5.18
CA VAL A 41 19.23 8.14 -3.86
C VAL A 41 19.51 9.18 -2.78
N LYS A 42 20.70 9.79 -2.78
CA LYS A 42 21.02 10.88 -1.85
C LYS A 42 20.07 12.07 -2.05
N LEU A 43 19.87 12.51 -3.28
CA LEU A 43 18.96 13.59 -3.62
C LEU A 43 17.53 13.31 -3.12
N MET A 44 17.03 12.09 -3.32
CA MET A 44 15.71 11.68 -2.83
C MET A 44 15.62 11.81 -1.30
N LYS A 45 16.60 11.29 -0.57
CA LYS A 45 16.64 11.37 0.90
C LYS A 45 16.72 12.81 1.40
N ASP A 46 17.61 13.61 0.82
CA ASP A 46 17.82 15.02 1.20
C ASP A 46 16.57 15.87 0.96
N ASN A 47 15.66 15.44 0.07
CA ASN A 47 14.38 16.09 -0.23
C ASN A 47 13.16 15.40 0.41
N GLY A 48 13.36 14.45 1.33
CA GLY A 48 12.27 13.81 2.08
C GLY A 48 11.47 12.77 1.31
N PHE A 49 11.94 12.30 0.15
CA PHE A 49 11.33 11.18 -0.55
C PHE A 49 11.66 9.86 0.15
N ASN A 50 10.63 9.12 0.54
CA ASN A 50 10.76 7.81 1.18
C ASN A 50 10.14 6.68 0.35
N LYS A 51 9.55 6.99 -0.81
CA LYS A 51 8.98 6.03 -1.77
C LYS A 51 9.49 6.33 -3.19
N VAL A 52 9.79 5.29 -3.96
CA VAL A 52 10.18 5.42 -5.37
C VAL A 52 9.56 4.33 -6.23
N LYS A 53 9.09 4.71 -7.42
CA LYS A 53 8.67 3.78 -8.46
C LYS A 53 9.73 3.71 -9.55
N LEU A 54 10.26 2.52 -9.77
CA LEU A 54 11.07 2.18 -10.94
C LEU A 54 10.16 1.58 -12.01
N PHE A 55 10.37 1.96 -13.27
CA PHE A 55 9.60 1.40 -14.39
C PHE A 55 10.04 -0.03 -14.74
N GLU A 56 11.29 -0.36 -14.42
CA GLU A 56 11.92 -1.67 -14.68
C GLU A 56 12.85 -2.01 -13.51
N ALA A 57 13.23 -3.28 -13.39
CA ALA A 57 14.17 -3.75 -12.38
C ALA A 57 15.63 -3.40 -12.69
N ASP A 58 15.96 -2.10 -12.80
CA ASP A 58 17.32 -1.64 -13.13
C ASP A 58 18.32 -2.04 -12.04
N PRO A 59 19.37 -2.83 -12.37
CA PRO A 59 20.33 -3.31 -11.39
C PRO A 59 21.08 -2.22 -10.64
N LYS A 60 21.37 -1.07 -11.28
CA LYS A 60 22.16 0.01 -10.68
C LYS A 60 21.31 0.80 -9.68
N ALA A 61 20.07 1.13 -10.05
CA ALA A 61 19.10 1.77 -9.18
C ALA A 61 18.79 0.88 -7.97
N LEU A 62 18.47 -0.40 -8.19
CA LEU A 62 18.18 -1.34 -7.10
C LEU A 62 19.38 -1.54 -6.16
N GLN A 63 20.61 -1.60 -6.69
CA GLN A 63 21.81 -1.66 -5.83
C GLN A 63 21.97 -0.39 -4.98
N ALA A 64 21.75 0.79 -5.56
CA ALA A 64 21.84 2.05 -4.83
C ALA A 64 20.73 2.23 -3.78
N LEU A 65 19.55 1.68 -4.04
CA LEU A 65 18.42 1.69 -3.11
C LEU A 65 18.57 0.70 -1.95
N GLY A 66 19.53 -0.24 -2.05
CA GLY A 66 19.84 -1.19 -0.99
C GLY A 66 20.18 -0.49 0.33
N ARG A 67 19.49 -0.86 1.41
CA ARG A 67 19.66 -0.28 2.76
C ARG A 67 19.47 1.24 2.82
N SER A 68 18.82 1.84 1.83
CA SER A 68 18.62 3.29 1.77
C SER A 68 17.53 3.78 2.74
N GLY A 69 16.57 2.91 3.07
CA GLY A 69 15.32 3.22 3.77
C GLY A 69 14.19 3.72 2.87
N ILE A 70 14.42 3.81 1.55
CA ILE A 70 13.40 4.18 0.57
C ILE A 70 12.65 2.93 0.13
N GLN A 71 11.32 2.96 0.21
CA GLN A 71 10.44 1.91 -0.26
C GLN A 71 10.37 1.92 -1.80
N VAL A 72 10.49 0.75 -2.42
CA VAL A 72 10.61 0.62 -3.87
C VAL A 72 9.42 -0.16 -4.44
N MET A 73 8.75 0.44 -5.43
CA MET A 73 7.86 -0.26 -6.36
C MET A 73 8.63 -0.54 -7.65
N VAL A 74 8.71 -1.80 -8.07
CA VAL A 74 9.39 -2.20 -9.31
C VAL A 74 8.37 -2.56 -10.37
N GLY A 75 8.46 -1.91 -11.53
CA GLY A 75 7.64 -2.19 -12.69
C GLY A 75 8.13 -3.41 -13.48
N ILE A 76 7.19 -4.04 -14.17
CA ILE A 76 7.45 -5.09 -15.15
C ILE A 76 7.61 -4.43 -16.53
N PRO A 77 8.71 -4.68 -17.26
CA PRO A 77 8.89 -4.19 -18.62
C PRO A 77 7.77 -4.64 -19.56
N ASN A 78 7.34 -3.75 -20.47
CA ASN A 78 6.19 -4.00 -21.35
C ASN A 78 6.37 -5.22 -22.27
N ASP A 79 7.60 -5.47 -22.72
CA ASP A 79 8.00 -6.61 -23.56
C ASP A 79 7.87 -7.95 -22.83
N MET A 80 7.95 -7.95 -21.50
CA MET A 80 7.82 -9.17 -20.68
C MET A 80 6.38 -9.47 -20.27
N LEU A 81 5.44 -8.52 -20.40
CA LEU A 81 4.07 -8.66 -19.90
C LEU A 81 3.36 -9.90 -20.48
N ALA A 82 3.45 -10.12 -21.80
CA ALA A 82 2.79 -11.25 -22.44
C ALA A 82 3.36 -12.60 -21.96
N SER A 83 4.68 -12.70 -21.83
CA SER A 83 5.35 -13.94 -21.38
C SER A 83 5.06 -14.26 -19.92
N LEU A 84 5.02 -13.23 -19.07
CA LEU A 84 4.74 -13.38 -17.64
C LEU A 84 3.28 -13.73 -17.39
N ALA A 85 2.35 -13.16 -18.16
CA ALA A 85 0.94 -13.51 -18.11
C ALA A 85 0.66 -14.94 -18.62
N GLY A 86 1.44 -15.41 -19.60
CA GLY A 86 1.26 -16.73 -20.21
C GLY A 86 1.83 -17.89 -19.40
N SER A 87 2.70 -17.66 -18.42
CA SER A 87 3.34 -18.73 -17.65
C SER A 87 3.72 -18.34 -16.23
N VAL A 88 3.22 -19.11 -15.26
CA VAL A 88 3.57 -18.96 -13.84
C VAL A 88 5.05 -19.20 -13.59
N SER A 89 5.68 -20.17 -14.28
CA SER A 89 7.11 -20.47 -14.07
C SER A 89 8.00 -19.31 -14.51
N VAL A 90 7.67 -18.65 -15.61
CA VAL A 90 8.40 -17.46 -16.09
C VAL A 90 8.21 -16.29 -15.14
N ALA A 91 6.99 -16.12 -14.60
CA ALA A 91 6.72 -15.11 -13.58
C ALA A 91 7.51 -15.34 -12.29
N GLU A 92 7.59 -16.58 -11.82
CA GLU A 92 8.38 -16.95 -10.64
C GLU A 92 9.88 -16.72 -10.84
N GLU A 93 10.42 -17.08 -12.00
CA GLU A 93 11.83 -16.82 -12.34
C GLU A 93 12.12 -15.31 -12.37
N TRP A 94 11.25 -14.52 -13.00
CA TRP A 94 11.41 -13.06 -13.03
C TRP A 94 11.40 -12.45 -11.64
N VAL A 95 10.45 -12.86 -10.78
CA VAL A 95 10.38 -12.39 -9.39
C VAL A 95 11.63 -12.81 -8.62
N SER A 96 12.08 -14.06 -8.76
CA SER A 96 13.28 -14.57 -8.10
C SER A 96 14.51 -13.71 -8.44
N LYS A 97 14.70 -13.43 -9.73
CA LYS A 97 15.86 -12.71 -10.25
C LYS A 97 15.82 -11.20 -9.98
N ASN A 98 14.66 -10.57 -10.15
CA ASN A 98 14.54 -9.11 -10.19
C ASN A 98 13.99 -8.49 -8.90
N VAL A 99 13.34 -9.29 -8.05
CA VAL A 99 12.74 -8.84 -6.79
C VAL A 99 13.39 -9.52 -5.60
N SER A 100 13.29 -10.85 -5.51
CA SER A 100 13.73 -11.62 -4.35
C SER A 100 15.23 -11.48 -4.11
N TYR A 101 16.06 -11.54 -5.15
CA TYR A 101 17.50 -11.34 -5.05
C TYR A 101 17.86 -9.98 -4.41
N TYR A 102 17.25 -8.88 -4.85
CA TYR A 102 17.57 -7.54 -4.34
C TYR A 102 17.04 -7.30 -2.93
N LYS A 103 15.85 -7.84 -2.63
CA LYS A 103 15.28 -7.78 -1.29
C LYS A 103 16.19 -8.51 -0.28
N SER A 104 16.54 -9.76 -0.56
CA SER A 104 17.30 -10.62 0.37
C SER A 104 18.79 -10.29 0.43
N ASN A 105 19.45 -10.10 -0.71
CA ASN A 105 20.92 -9.97 -0.76
C ASN A 105 21.40 -8.52 -0.70
N ARG A 106 20.57 -7.56 -1.12
CA ARG A 106 20.96 -6.14 -1.19
C ARG A 106 20.18 -5.26 -0.21
N GLY A 107 19.20 -5.81 0.50
CA GLY A 107 18.42 -5.07 1.50
C GLY A 107 17.59 -3.96 0.89
N VAL A 108 17.10 -4.14 -0.34
CA VAL A 108 16.17 -3.19 -0.97
C VAL A 108 14.79 -3.38 -0.35
N ASP A 109 14.15 -2.29 0.07
CA ASP A 109 12.80 -2.34 0.64
C ASP A 109 11.74 -2.42 -0.45
N ILE A 110 11.61 -3.60 -1.06
CA ILE A 110 10.49 -3.91 -1.97
C ILE A 110 9.34 -4.44 -1.09
N SER A 111 8.54 -3.50 -0.59
CA SER A 111 7.56 -3.76 0.45
C SER A 111 6.13 -3.90 -0.10
N LEU A 112 5.63 -5.13 0.04
CA LEU A 112 4.20 -5.45 0.13
C LEU A 112 3.64 -5.12 1.53
N THR A 113 4.53 -4.84 2.50
CA THR A 113 4.20 -4.73 3.92
C THR A 113 3.19 -3.64 4.19
N GLN A 114 3.24 -2.49 3.50
CA GLN A 114 2.21 -1.46 3.68
C GLN A 114 0.84 -1.93 3.20
N SER A 115 0.78 -2.62 2.06
CA SER A 115 -0.46 -3.20 1.54
C SER A 115 -1.00 -4.31 2.45
N ILE A 116 -0.11 -5.17 2.98
CA ILE A 116 -0.47 -6.22 3.94
C ILE A 116 -0.97 -5.58 5.23
N ASN A 117 -0.25 -4.62 5.81
CA ASN A 117 -0.66 -3.93 7.03
C ASN A 117 -2.00 -3.21 6.85
N PHE A 118 -2.22 -2.57 5.70
CA PHE A 118 -3.52 -1.99 5.37
C PHE A 118 -4.62 -3.05 5.36
N ALA A 119 -4.41 -4.18 4.66
CA ALA A 119 -5.36 -5.29 4.63
C ALA A 119 -5.70 -5.78 6.05
N CYS A 120 -4.66 -6.01 6.87
CA CYS A 120 -4.77 -6.50 8.23
C CYS A 120 -5.27 -5.46 9.26
N THR A 121 -5.32 -4.17 8.89
CA THR A 121 -5.96 -3.14 9.71
C THR A 121 -7.48 -3.27 9.65
N TYR A 122 -8.00 -3.78 8.53
CA TYR A 122 -9.44 -3.89 8.28
C TYR A 122 -9.94 -5.34 8.21
N ALA A 123 -9.07 -6.33 8.42
CA ALA A 123 -9.40 -7.75 8.40
C ALA A 123 -8.57 -8.55 9.41
N ASP A 124 -9.04 -9.73 9.78
CA ASP A 124 -8.33 -10.59 10.74
C ASP A 124 -7.17 -11.35 10.07
N CYS A 125 -5.95 -10.90 10.34
CA CYS A 125 -4.71 -11.54 9.90
C CYS A 125 -4.00 -12.33 11.01
N THR A 126 -4.65 -12.64 12.13
CA THR A 126 -4.01 -13.32 13.29
C THR A 126 -3.36 -14.66 12.90
N SER A 127 -3.90 -15.33 11.88
CA SER A 127 -3.33 -16.57 11.32
C SER A 127 -1.93 -16.41 10.74
N LEU A 128 -1.53 -15.19 10.35
CA LEU A 128 -0.17 -14.87 9.88
C LEU A 128 0.83 -14.67 11.03
N GLY A 129 0.36 -14.64 12.28
CA GLY A 129 1.20 -14.50 13.46
C GLY A 129 2.22 -15.65 13.60
N ASN A 130 3.32 -15.38 14.30
CA ASN A 130 4.35 -16.39 14.55
C ASN A 130 3.77 -17.54 15.40
N GLY A 131 3.93 -18.79 14.94
CA GLY A 131 3.36 -19.97 15.59
C GLY A 131 1.89 -20.27 15.25
N SER A 132 1.23 -19.42 14.46
CA SER A 132 -0.14 -19.67 13.95
C SER A 132 -0.14 -20.55 12.69
N THR A 133 -1.32 -20.99 12.25
CA THR A 133 -1.52 -21.90 11.11
C THR A 133 -0.88 -21.41 9.81
N CYS A 134 -0.81 -20.10 9.60
CA CYS A 134 -0.23 -19.47 8.41
C CYS A 134 1.02 -18.61 8.74
N GLY A 135 1.66 -18.83 9.90
CA GLY A 135 2.83 -18.05 10.33
C GLY A 135 4.10 -18.30 9.51
N GLY A 136 4.19 -19.46 8.84
CA GLY A 136 5.34 -19.88 8.03
C GLY A 136 5.22 -19.58 6.53
N LEU A 137 4.27 -18.75 6.11
CA LEU A 137 4.06 -18.42 4.70
C LEU A 137 5.22 -17.59 4.13
N ASP A 138 5.54 -17.83 2.85
CA ASP A 138 6.41 -16.96 2.09
C ASP A 138 5.76 -15.59 1.85
N ALA A 139 6.54 -14.59 1.40
CA ALA A 139 6.04 -13.23 1.24
C ALA A 139 4.84 -13.13 0.28
N LYS A 140 4.77 -13.99 -0.74
CA LYS A 140 3.67 -14.05 -1.71
C LYS A 140 2.40 -14.62 -1.09
N SER A 141 2.48 -15.76 -0.42
CA SER A 141 1.32 -16.41 0.21
C SER A 141 0.85 -15.60 1.42
N ASN A 142 1.76 -14.98 2.16
CA ASN A 142 1.44 -14.05 3.23
C ASN A 142 0.61 -12.86 2.71
N ALA A 143 1.06 -12.22 1.62
CA ALA A 143 0.30 -11.15 0.97
C ALA A 143 -1.06 -11.63 0.44
N SER A 144 -1.07 -12.78 -0.23
CA SER A 144 -2.29 -13.37 -0.78
C SER A 144 -3.30 -13.69 0.32
N TYR A 145 -2.84 -14.16 1.48
CA TYR A 145 -3.69 -14.44 2.64
C TYR A 145 -4.29 -13.15 3.19
N ALA A 146 -3.48 -12.12 3.45
CA ALA A 146 -3.93 -10.84 3.95
C ALA A 146 -4.96 -10.18 2.99
N PHE A 147 -4.66 -10.19 1.69
CA PHE A 147 -5.58 -9.64 0.67
C PHE A 147 -6.86 -10.45 0.56
N ASN A 148 -6.79 -11.78 0.69
CA ASN A 148 -7.98 -12.62 0.73
C ASN A 148 -8.83 -12.26 1.95
N MET A 149 -8.27 -12.19 3.16
CA MET A 149 -9.03 -11.81 4.36
C MET A 149 -9.71 -10.45 4.19
N TYR A 150 -8.99 -9.45 3.69
CA TYR A 150 -9.58 -8.15 3.37
C TYR A 150 -10.71 -8.24 2.35
N TYR A 151 -10.52 -8.98 1.25
CA TYR A 151 -11.55 -9.16 0.23
C TYR A 151 -12.81 -9.81 0.80
N GLN A 152 -12.65 -10.84 1.64
CA GLN A 152 -13.77 -11.50 2.33
C GLN A 152 -14.50 -10.54 3.27
N THR A 153 -13.77 -9.81 4.14
CA THR A 153 -14.34 -8.82 5.08
C THR A 153 -15.05 -7.66 4.37
N MET A 154 -14.61 -7.31 3.16
CA MET A 154 -15.21 -6.27 2.33
C MET A 154 -16.39 -6.78 1.48
N ASN A 155 -17.07 -7.84 1.92
CA ASN A 155 -18.20 -8.48 1.25
C ASN A 155 -17.89 -8.88 -0.20
N GLN A 156 -16.65 -9.29 -0.48
CA GLN A 156 -16.22 -9.79 -1.79
C GLN A 156 -16.52 -8.81 -2.94
N ARG A 157 -16.49 -7.50 -2.65
CA ARG A 157 -16.81 -6.48 -3.65
C ARG A 157 -15.72 -6.41 -4.70
N ARG A 158 -16.10 -6.36 -5.98
CA ARG A 158 -15.17 -6.30 -7.11
C ARG A 158 -14.13 -5.17 -7.00
N GLY A 159 -14.52 -4.02 -6.43
CA GLY A 159 -13.63 -2.87 -6.23
C GLY A 159 -12.79 -2.88 -4.94
N ALA A 160 -12.85 -3.94 -4.13
CA ALA A 160 -12.04 -4.05 -2.92
C ALA A 160 -10.54 -4.24 -3.25
N CYS A 161 -10.23 -5.01 -4.30
CA CYS A 161 -8.86 -5.23 -4.74
C CYS A 161 -8.18 -3.98 -5.32
N ASP A 162 -8.95 -3.00 -5.79
CA ASP A 162 -8.43 -1.75 -6.38
C ASP A 162 -7.62 -0.92 -5.36
N GLN A 163 -7.86 -1.10 -4.06
CA GLN A 163 -7.12 -0.47 -2.96
C GLN A 163 -5.64 -0.88 -2.92
N PHE A 164 -5.30 -2.00 -3.54
CA PHE A 164 -3.93 -2.52 -3.56
C PHE A 164 -3.18 -2.16 -4.85
N HIS A 165 -3.68 -1.23 -5.65
CA HIS A 165 -2.98 -0.66 -6.81
C HIS A 165 -2.40 -1.71 -7.78
N GLY A 166 -3.16 -2.78 -8.04
CA GLY A 166 -2.76 -3.87 -8.95
C GLY A 166 -1.87 -4.96 -8.32
N LEU A 167 -1.62 -4.90 -7.00
CA LEU A 167 -0.92 -5.96 -6.26
C LEU A 167 -1.82 -7.17 -5.93
N SER A 168 -3.13 -7.07 -6.14
CA SER A 168 -4.08 -8.14 -5.90
C SER A 168 -5.06 -8.31 -7.05
N VAL A 169 -5.55 -9.54 -7.24
CA VAL A 169 -6.52 -9.92 -8.27
C VAL A 169 -7.50 -10.95 -7.71
N ILE A 170 -8.76 -10.87 -8.13
CA ILE A 170 -9.77 -11.87 -7.80
C ILE A 170 -9.48 -13.13 -8.61
N THR A 171 -9.26 -14.25 -7.92
CA THR A 171 -9.02 -15.55 -8.53
C THR A 171 -10.01 -16.58 -8.02
N ARG A 172 -10.33 -17.57 -8.85
CA ARG A 172 -11.09 -18.78 -8.46
C ARG A 172 -10.17 -19.96 -8.14
N ILE A 173 -8.87 -19.80 -8.36
CA ILE A 173 -7.87 -20.81 -8.09
C ILE A 173 -7.45 -20.65 -6.63
N ASP A 174 -7.63 -21.70 -5.83
CA ASP A 174 -7.21 -21.74 -4.43
C ASP A 174 -5.67 -21.61 -4.33
N PRO A 175 -5.15 -20.51 -3.75
CA PRO A 175 -3.72 -20.28 -3.61
C PRO A 175 -3.13 -20.91 -2.32
N SER A 176 -3.91 -21.66 -1.53
CA SER A 176 -3.45 -22.31 -0.30
C SER A 176 -2.26 -23.24 -0.56
N PRO A 177 -1.18 -23.18 0.24
CA PRO A 177 -0.03 -24.06 0.04
C PRO A 177 -0.36 -25.51 0.35
N ARG A 178 -0.17 -26.42 -0.63
CA ARG A 178 -0.48 -27.85 -0.50
C ARG A 178 0.32 -28.59 0.56
N SER A 179 1.48 -28.07 0.95
CA SER A 179 2.39 -28.67 1.93
C SER A 179 2.26 -28.09 3.34
N SER A 180 1.22 -27.31 3.62
CA SER A 180 1.01 -26.65 4.91
C SER A 180 -0.40 -26.86 5.46
N SER A 181 -0.58 -26.68 6.77
CA SER A 181 -1.91 -26.64 7.40
C SER A 181 -2.65 -25.33 7.13
N CYS A 182 -2.00 -24.33 6.52
CA CYS A 182 -2.60 -23.05 6.19
C CYS A 182 -3.61 -23.18 5.05
N LYS A 183 -4.84 -22.72 5.29
CA LYS A 183 -5.91 -22.64 4.28
C LYS A 183 -6.42 -21.23 4.15
N PHE A 184 -6.71 -20.84 2.91
CA PHE A 184 -7.25 -19.54 2.59
C PHE A 184 -8.76 -19.65 2.60
N GLU A 185 -9.37 -19.03 3.59
CA GLU A 185 -10.80 -19.15 3.82
C GLU A 185 -11.59 -18.42 2.72
N ILE A 186 -12.66 -19.06 2.25
CA ILE A 186 -13.69 -18.44 1.44
C ILE A 186 -14.94 -18.30 2.31
N MET A 187 -15.44 -17.08 2.47
CA MET A 187 -16.68 -16.86 3.19
C MET A 187 -17.80 -16.99 2.16
N ILE A 188 -18.46 -18.15 2.05
CA ILE A 188 -19.59 -18.29 1.12
C ILE A 188 -20.73 -17.39 1.60
N ASP A 189 -21.20 -16.48 0.75
CA ASP A 189 -22.41 -15.70 1.00
C ASP A 189 -23.64 -16.59 0.83
N THR A 190 -24.21 -17.06 1.93
CA THR A 190 -25.54 -17.71 1.96
C THR A 190 -26.66 -16.70 2.27
N GLY A 191 -26.52 -15.44 1.85
CA GLY A 191 -27.48 -14.37 2.09
C GLY A 191 -28.06 -13.76 0.82
N ARG A 192 -29.09 -14.40 0.27
CA ARG A 192 -30.22 -13.75 -0.43
C ARG A 192 -29.95 -13.20 -1.84
N HIS A 193 -30.55 -13.89 -2.83
CA HIS A 193 -30.98 -13.27 -4.07
C HIS A 193 -31.79 -11.99 -3.76
N GLU A 194 -31.23 -10.82 -4.06
CA GLU A 194 -32.04 -9.63 -4.31
C GLU A 194 -31.80 -9.15 -5.73
N ASN A 195 -32.88 -9.17 -6.49
CA ASN A 195 -32.95 -8.77 -7.88
C ASN A 195 -32.33 -7.38 -8.08
N ALA A 196 -31.58 -7.27 -9.18
CA ALA A 196 -31.03 -6.03 -9.67
C ALA A 196 -32.09 -4.93 -9.69
N THR A 197 -31.96 -3.96 -8.78
CA THR A 197 -32.59 -2.66 -8.91
C THR A 197 -31.46 -1.66 -9.01
N ASN A 198 -31.29 -1.05 -10.18
CA ASN A 198 -30.43 0.11 -10.36
C ASN A 198 -30.99 1.27 -9.52
N PRO A 199 -30.11 2.01 -8.83
CA PRO A 199 -30.27 3.45 -8.78
C PRO A 199 -28.98 4.14 -9.22
N GLY A 200 -29.15 4.98 -10.24
CA GLY A 200 -28.51 6.29 -10.42
C GLY A 200 -27.03 6.44 -10.09
N THR A 201 -26.26 6.71 -11.14
CA THR A 201 -25.07 7.56 -11.14
C THR A 201 -25.12 8.66 -10.08
N SER A 202 -24.13 8.69 -9.19
CA SER A 202 -23.73 9.89 -8.44
C SER A 202 -22.26 9.75 -8.05
N SER A 203 -21.41 10.50 -8.76
CA SER A 203 -20.04 10.78 -8.35
C SER A 203 -20.09 11.72 -7.15
N ALA A 204 -19.75 11.23 -5.96
CA ALA A 204 -19.50 12.07 -4.81
C ALA A 204 -18.12 11.72 -4.27
N GLY A 205 -17.13 12.52 -4.65
CA GLY A 205 -15.84 12.54 -3.97
C GLY A 205 -16.10 12.81 -2.48
N LYS A 206 -15.50 11.99 -1.62
CA LYS A 206 -15.48 12.26 -0.18
C LYS A 206 -14.64 13.51 0.04
N MET A 207 -15.30 14.66 0.09
CA MET A 207 -14.79 15.85 0.75
C MET A 207 -14.75 15.53 2.25
N GLN A 208 -13.54 15.47 2.82
CA GLN A 208 -13.37 15.37 4.27
C GLN A 208 -14.10 16.54 4.93
N ASN A 209 -14.95 16.19 5.87
CA ASN A 209 -15.97 17.06 6.44
C ASN A 209 -15.31 18.17 7.28
N PRO A 210 -15.40 19.46 6.89
CA PRO A 210 -14.86 20.58 7.68
C PRO A 210 -15.77 20.93 8.88
N SER A 211 -16.88 20.21 9.06
CA SER A 211 -17.93 20.55 10.03
C SER A 211 -17.47 20.49 11.49
N PHE A 212 -16.45 19.70 11.82
CA PHE A 212 -15.88 19.70 13.18
C PHE A 212 -15.11 20.99 13.47
N PHE A 213 -14.35 21.52 12.51
CA PHE A 213 -13.60 22.77 12.67
C PHE A 213 -14.54 23.98 12.74
N ILE A 214 -15.61 24.00 11.93
CA ILE A 214 -16.58 25.09 11.92
C ILE A 214 -17.42 25.11 13.21
N ALA A 215 -17.86 23.93 13.68
CA ALA A 215 -18.61 23.82 14.94
C ALA A 215 -17.76 24.21 16.16
N PHE A 216 -16.46 23.85 16.15
CA PHE A 216 -15.53 24.21 17.22
C PHE A 216 -15.17 25.70 17.19
N MET A 217 -15.00 26.29 16.01
CA MET A 217 -14.80 27.74 15.83
C MET A 217 -16.03 28.55 16.27
N LEU A 218 -17.25 28.12 15.94
CA LEU A 218 -18.48 28.78 16.38
C LEU A 218 -18.67 28.72 17.90
N ALA A 219 -18.37 27.56 18.52
CA ALA A 219 -18.40 27.42 19.97
C ALA A 219 -17.40 28.35 20.67
N LEU A 220 -16.21 28.52 20.09
CA LEU A 220 -15.17 29.41 20.61
C LEU A 220 -15.50 30.90 20.43
N ILE A 221 -16.09 31.29 19.30
CA ILE A 221 -16.57 32.67 19.10
C ILE A 221 -17.65 33.01 20.14
N LEU A 222 -18.57 32.08 20.42
CA LEU A 222 -19.59 32.26 21.45
C LEU A 222 -19.00 32.34 22.87
N CYS A 223 -17.94 31.57 23.17
CA CYS A 223 -17.23 31.62 24.46
C CYS A 223 -16.26 32.82 24.61
N CYS A 224 -15.96 33.55 23.54
CA CYS A 224 -15.13 34.77 23.60
C CYS A 224 -15.97 36.05 23.57
N VAL A 225 -17.24 35.98 23.18
CA VAL A 225 -18.18 37.12 23.13
C VAL A 225 -19.04 37.22 24.41
N TYR A 226 -19.19 36.13 25.16
CA TYR A 226 -19.82 36.09 26.50
C TYR A 226 -18.79 35.75 27.58
#